data_AF-A0A1W9X9E3-F1
#
_entry.id   AF-A0A1W9X9E3-F1
#
_cell.length_a   1.000
_cell.length_b   1.000
_cell.length_c   1.000
_cell.angle_alpha   90.00
_cell.angle_beta   90.00
_cell.angle_gamma   90.00
#
_symmetry.space_group_name_H-M   'P 1'
#
loop_
_entity.id
_entity.type
_entity.pdbx_description
1 polymer ?
#
loop_
_entity_poly.entity_id
_entity_poly.type
_entity_poly.pdbx_seq_one_letter_code
_entity_poly.pdbx_strand_id
1 'polypeptide(L)'
;MGIIKLTEYLMPDKIYHGDAKILLRKIEPDSAALSIWSPPYFVGKNYEKDMSFEDWKILLRETINLHYSLLKPGGFLAINIADILCFKDESMPKIMAENVSRRRIKLTKEQILKLKTEHPDWNRYKLAEHFGCSEQTIDRRLNGNNIRGGKYQPQTRVLIVGGMIEEMAMNVEL
;
A
#
# COMPACT_ATOMS: atom_id res chain seq x y z
N MET A 1 10.67 -40.90 -13.87
CA MET A 1 10.87 -39.94 -12.78
C MET A 1 12.38 -39.80 -12.59
N GLY A 2 13.00 -38.77 -13.17
CA GLY A 2 14.46 -38.63 -13.16
C GLY A 2 14.95 -38.11 -11.82
N ILE A 3 15.89 -38.81 -11.21
CA ILE A 3 16.61 -38.37 -10.01
C ILE A 3 17.47 -37.17 -10.42
N ILE A 4 17.11 -35.96 -9.99
CA ILE A 4 17.91 -34.77 -10.24
C ILE A 4 19.14 -34.85 -9.32
N LYS A 5 20.32 -35.11 -9.88
CA LYS A 5 21.60 -35.02 -9.16
C LYS A 5 21.75 -33.60 -8.59
N LEU A 6 22.20 -33.50 -7.34
CA LEU A 6 22.41 -32.25 -6.60
C LEU A 6 23.55 -31.36 -7.14
N THR A 7 24.17 -31.72 -8.26
CA THR A 7 25.45 -31.14 -8.73
C THR A 7 25.38 -30.51 -10.12
N GLU A 8 24.20 -30.44 -10.75
CA GLU A 8 24.06 -29.87 -12.09
C GLU A 8 23.17 -28.62 -12.07
N TYR A 9 23.68 -27.55 -12.67
CA TYR A 9 22.91 -26.34 -12.87
C TYR A 9 21.78 -26.54 -13.87
N LEU A 10 20.73 -25.74 -13.73
CA LEU A 10 19.63 -25.68 -14.68
C LEU A 10 20.13 -25.12 -16.01
N MET A 11 19.67 -25.70 -17.11
CA MET A 11 20.02 -25.25 -18.45
C MET A 11 19.26 -23.97 -18.81
N PRO A 12 19.91 -23.01 -19.49
CA PRO A 12 19.23 -21.89 -20.12
C PRO A 12 18.13 -22.34 -21.10
N ASP A 13 17.20 -21.45 -21.40
CA ASP A 13 16.11 -21.65 -22.37
C ASP A 13 15.18 -22.84 -22.07
N LYS A 14 15.02 -23.16 -20.78
CA LYS A 14 14.10 -24.20 -20.28
C LYS A 14 13.12 -23.63 -19.25
N ILE A 15 11.93 -24.22 -19.20
CA ILE A 15 10.92 -23.95 -18.19
C ILE A 15 10.97 -25.07 -17.15
N TYR A 16 11.13 -24.69 -15.88
CA TYR A 16 11.17 -25.62 -14.76
C TYR A 16 9.93 -25.44 -13.88
N HIS A 17 9.34 -26.55 -13.46
CA HIS A 17 8.21 -26.56 -12.53
C HIS A 17 8.68 -27.07 -11.16
N GLY A 18 8.43 -26.28 -10.12
CA GLY A 18 8.80 -26.61 -8.74
C GLY A 18 8.82 -25.38 -7.84
N ASP A 19 9.21 -25.57 -6.58
CA ASP A 19 9.44 -24.47 -5.65
C ASP A 19 10.62 -23.62 -6.15
N ALA A 20 10.35 -22.34 -6.42
CA ALA A 20 11.35 -21.39 -6.88
C ALA A 20 12.55 -21.33 -5.92
N LYS A 21 12.35 -21.40 -4.61
CA LYS A 21 13.47 -21.37 -3.65
C LYS A 21 14.41 -22.56 -3.86
N ILE A 22 13.89 -23.74 -4.19
CA ILE A 22 14.72 -24.91 -4.49
C ILE A 22 15.38 -24.77 -5.86
N LEU A 23 14.65 -24.29 -6.87
CA LEU A 23 15.16 -24.17 -8.24
C LEU A 23 16.21 -23.07 -8.41
N LEU A 24 16.05 -21.93 -7.73
CA LEU A 24 17.00 -20.81 -7.79
C LEU A 24 18.41 -21.21 -7.33
N ARG A 25 18.51 -22.12 -6.35
CA ARG A 25 19.79 -22.70 -5.88
C ARG A 25 20.51 -23.55 -6.93
N LYS A 26 19.82 -23.90 -8.02
CA LYS A 26 20.36 -24.67 -9.13
C LYS A 26 20.64 -23.78 -10.35
N ILE A 27 20.48 -22.47 -10.26
CA ILE A 27 20.98 -21.54 -11.28
C ILE A 27 22.44 -21.27 -10.98
N GLU A 28 23.28 -21.24 -12.01
CA GLU A 28 24.70 -20.94 -11.88
C GLU A 28 24.87 -19.54 -11.25
N PRO A 29 25.71 -19.39 -10.19
CA PRO A 29 26.03 -18.08 -9.61
C PRO A 29 26.61 -17.11 -10.63
N ASP A 30 26.43 -15.80 -10.41
CA ASP A 30 26.98 -14.73 -11.27
C ASP A 30 26.67 -14.86 -12.78
N SER A 31 25.60 -15.57 -13.15
CA SER A 31 25.29 -15.89 -14.55
C SER A 31 24.18 -15.02 -15.15
N ALA A 32 23.26 -14.50 -14.34
CA ALA A 32 22.12 -13.74 -14.81
C ALA A 32 22.40 -12.24 -14.86
N ALA A 33 22.03 -11.60 -15.97
CA ALA A 33 22.10 -10.13 -16.10
C ALA A 33 20.87 -9.42 -15.55
N LEU A 34 19.71 -10.09 -15.54
CA LEU A 34 18.43 -9.56 -15.11
C LEU A 34 17.63 -10.68 -14.44
N SER A 35 17.10 -10.40 -13.25
CA SER A 35 16.04 -11.18 -12.62
C SER A 35 14.77 -10.35 -12.59
N ILE A 36 13.66 -10.93 -13.03
CA ILE A 36 12.35 -10.28 -12.99
C ILE A 36 11.29 -11.23 -12.44
N TRP A 37 10.54 -10.77 -11.43
CA TRP A 37 9.50 -11.58 -10.81
C TRP A 37 8.46 -10.74 -10.07
N SER A 38 7.33 -11.39 -9.75
CA SER A 38 6.24 -10.83 -8.96
C SER A 38 5.85 -11.82 -7.85
N PRO A 39 6.12 -11.52 -6.56
CA PRO A 39 5.71 -12.38 -5.45
C PRO A 39 4.19 -12.45 -5.28
N PRO A 40 3.68 -13.31 -4.39
CA PRO A 40 2.42 -13.08 -3.68
C PRO A 40 2.41 -11.68 -3.04
N TYR A 41 1.32 -10.92 -3.17
CA TYR A 41 1.26 -9.52 -2.69
C TYR A 41 0.74 -9.39 -1.26
N PHE A 42 0.34 -10.50 -0.64
CA PHE A 42 -0.22 -10.50 0.71
C PHE A 42 -1.48 -9.63 0.81
N VAL A 43 -2.37 -9.79 -0.18
CA VAL A 43 -3.62 -9.02 -0.33
C VAL A 43 -4.87 -9.83 0.04
N GLY A 44 -4.68 -10.98 0.70
CA GLY A 44 -5.76 -11.83 1.20
C GLY A 44 -6.33 -12.77 0.14
N LYS A 45 -5.52 -13.21 -0.82
CA LYS A 45 -5.93 -14.25 -1.78
C LYS A 45 -6.03 -15.60 -1.08
N ASN A 46 -6.86 -16.51 -1.62
CA ASN A 46 -7.10 -17.82 -0.99
C ASN A 46 -5.82 -18.65 -0.77
N TYR A 47 -4.81 -18.49 -1.63
CA TYR A 47 -3.52 -19.19 -1.48
C TYR A 47 -2.60 -18.57 -0.41
N GLU A 48 -2.96 -17.39 0.12
CA GLU A 48 -2.23 -16.68 1.19
C GLU A 48 -2.86 -16.92 2.56
N LYS A 49 -3.96 -17.67 2.64
CA LYS A 49 -4.81 -17.80 3.84
C LYS A 49 -4.07 -18.31 5.09
N ASP A 50 -3.04 -19.14 4.88
CA ASP A 50 -2.26 -19.78 5.96
C ASP A 50 -0.90 -19.09 6.15
N MET A 51 -0.61 -18.02 5.39
CA MET A 51 0.64 -17.28 5.46
C MET A 51 0.48 -16.12 6.43
N SER A 52 1.34 -16.05 7.45
CA SER A 52 1.40 -14.85 8.28
C SER A 52 2.15 -13.73 7.56
N PHE A 53 1.97 -12.49 8.04
CA PHE A 53 2.70 -11.35 7.49
C PHE A 53 4.22 -11.49 7.69
N GLU A 54 4.64 -12.12 8.79
CA GLU A 54 6.06 -12.39 9.03
C GLU A 54 6.60 -13.44 8.06
N ASP A 55 5.86 -14.53 7.85
CA ASP A 55 6.24 -15.58 6.89
C ASP A 55 6.37 -15.02 5.47
N TRP A 56 5.50 -14.08 5.10
CA TRP A 56 5.57 -13.38 3.82
C TRP A 56 6.85 -12.53 3.71
N LYS A 57 7.22 -11.77 4.75
CA LYS A 57 8.49 -11.01 4.76
C LYS A 57 9.71 -11.93 4.69
N ILE A 58 9.67 -13.06 5.41
CA ILE A 58 10.74 -14.07 5.35
C ILE A 58 10.86 -14.63 3.93
N LEU A 59 9.73 -14.99 3.30
CA LEU A 59 9.70 -15.46 1.92
C LEU A 59 10.35 -14.47 0.96
N LEU A 60 10.01 -13.18 1.05
CA LEU A 60 10.60 -12.15 0.20
C LEU A 60 12.12 -12.04 0.43
N ARG A 61 12.57 -11.97 1.68
CA ARG A 61 13.99 -11.86 2.02
C ARG A 61 14.79 -13.06 1.51
N GLU A 62 14.31 -14.27 1.76
CA GLU A 62 14.93 -15.49 1.24
C GLU A 62 15.01 -15.50 -0.29
N THR A 63 13.94 -15.09 -0.96
CA THR A 63 13.88 -15.07 -2.43
C THR A 63 14.83 -14.01 -3.00
N ILE A 64 14.91 -12.83 -2.39
CA ILE A 64 15.86 -11.77 -2.76
C ILE A 64 17.30 -12.26 -2.60
N ASN A 65 17.65 -12.91 -1.48
CA ASN A 65 19.00 -13.46 -1.27
C ASN A 65 19.37 -14.49 -2.35
N LEU A 66 18.43 -15.38 -2.71
CA LEU A 66 18.66 -16.37 -3.76
C LEU A 66 18.86 -15.73 -5.15
N HIS A 67 18.13 -14.65 -5.44
CA HIS A 67 18.33 -13.90 -6.68
C HIS A 67 19.61 -13.08 -6.68
N TYR A 68 20.05 -12.57 -5.53
CA TYR A 68 21.32 -11.87 -5.43
C TYR A 68 22.49 -12.78 -5.82
N SER A 69 22.55 -14.02 -5.30
CA SER A 69 23.65 -14.95 -5.58
C SER A 69 23.81 -15.36 -7.05
N LEU A 70 22.74 -15.29 -7.86
CA LEU A 70 22.77 -15.66 -9.28
C LEU A 70 23.00 -14.47 -10.22
N LEU A 71 22.90 -13.24 -9.71
CA LEU A 71 23.08 -12.04 -10.52
C LEU A 71 24.57 -11.75 -10.68
N LYS A 72 25.01 -11.54 -11.92
CA LYS A 72 26.36 -11.08 -12.20
C LYS A 72 26.60 -9.67 -11.64
N PRO A 73 27.85 -9.26 -11.37
CA PRO A 73 28.16 -7.87 -11.03
C PRO A 73 27.58 -6.87 -12.04
N GLY A 74 26.84 -5.88 -11.52
CA GLY A 74 26.11 -4.90 -12.35
C GLY A 74 24.79 -5.41 -12.97
N GLY A 75 24.33 -6.61 -12.58
CA GLY A 75 23.01 -7.12 -12.94
C GLY A 75 21.87 -6.39 -12.23
N PHE A 76 20.65 -6.60 -12.72
CA PHE A 76 19.45 -5.93 -12.21
C PHE A 76 18.46 -6.91 -11.58
N LEU A 77 17.87 -6.51 -10.45
CA LEU A 77 16.74 -7.19 -9.82
C LEU A 77 15.49 -6.31 -9.96
N ALA A 78 14.52 -6.77 -10.75
CA ALA A 78 13.25 -6.08 -10.98
C ALA A 78 12.10 -6.84 -10.30
N ILE A 79 11.50 -6.25 -9.26
CA ILE A 79 10.43 -6.88 -8.49
C ILE A 79 9.16 -6.07 -8.69
N ASN A 80 8.14 -6.69 -9.29
CA ASN A 80 6.84 -6.07 -9.45
C ASN A 80 5.97 -6.35 -8.21
N ILE A 81 5.65 -5.33 -7.43
CA ILE A 81 4.85 -5.43 -6.21
C ILE A 81 3.97 -4.19 -5.98
N ALA A 82 2.94 -4.33 -5.15
CA ALA A 82 2.07 -3.25 -4.71
C ALA A 82 2.13 -3.04 -3.19
N ASP A 83 1.76 -1.83 -2.75
CA ASP A 83 1.59 -1.52 -1.33
C ASP A 83 0.39 -2.26 -0.72
N ILE A 84 0.49 -2.59 0.57
CA ILE A 84 -0.55 -3.34 1.28
C ILE A 84 -1.48 -2.37 2.01
N LEU A 85 -2.77 -2.38 1.64
CA LEU A 85 -3.80 -1.41 2.05
C LEU A 85 -4.76 -1.91 3.15
N CYS A 86 -4.34 -2.79 4.07
CA CYS A 86 -5.32 -3.52 4.89
C CYS A 86 -5.02 -3.68 6.39
N PHE A 87 -3.95 -3.10 6.92
CA PHE A 87 -3.69 -3.22 8.36
C PHE A 87 -4.60 -2.29 9.15
N LYS A 88 -5.70 -2.84 9.68
CA LYS A 88 -6.58 -2.12 10.60
C LYS A 88 -5.76 -1.58 11.76
N ASP A 89 -5.94 -0.30 12.06
CA ASP A 89 -5.31 0.38 13.16
C ASP A 89 -6.37 1.12 13.98
N GLU A 90 -6.65 0.59 15.17
CA GLU A 90 -7.59 1.19 16.13
C GLU A 90 -7.06 2.51 16.70
N SER A 91 -5.75 2.71 16.71
CA SER A 91 -5.14 3.96 17.18
C SER A 91 -5.23 5.09 16.15
N MET A 92 -5.51 4.76 14.87
CA MET A 92 -5.61 5.79 13.84
C MET A 92 -6.84 6.68 14.06
N PRO A 93 -6.69 8.01 13.97
CA PRO A 93 -7.81 8.92 14.04
C PRO A 93 -8.86 8.59 12.98
N LYS A 94 -10.12 8.51 13.39
CA LYS A 94 -11.27 8.25 12.51
C LYS A 94 -11.66 9.47 11.69
N ILE A 95 -10.68 10.24 11.21
CA ILE A 95 -10.90 11.48 10.48
C ILE A 95 -11.15 11.14 9.00
N MET A 96 -12.19 11.74 8.43
CA MET A 96 -12.41 11.71 6.99
C MET A 96 -11.97 13.06 6.42
N ALA A 97 -11.26 13.08 5.28
CA ALA A 97 -11.01 14.32 4.56
C ALA A 97 -12.28 14.81 3.85
N GLU A 98 -12.43 16.12 3.66
CA GLU A 98 -13.61 16.64 2.98
C GLU A 98 -13.54 16.27 1.50
N ASN A 99 -14.48 15.46 1.02
CA ASN A 99 -14.55 15.17 -0.40
C ASN A 99 -15.27 16.32 -1.13
N VAL A 100 -14.48 17.20 -1.74
CA VAL A 100 -14.95 18.39 -2.49
C VAL A 100 -15.88 18.00 -3.66
N SER A 101 -15.63 16.87 -4.34
CA SER A 101 -16.48 16.43 -5.46
C SER A 101 -17.87 15.95 -5.02
N ARG A 102 -18.03 15.58 -3.74
CA ARG A 102 -19.33 15.18 -3.16
C ARG A 102 -20.16 16.36 -2.62
N ARG A 103 -19.71 17.60 -2.80
CA ARG A 103 -20.45 18.79 -2.38
C ARG A 103 -21.71 18.93 -3.25
N ARG A 104 -22.89 18.71 -2.64
CA ARG A 104 -24.19 18.91 -3.31
C ARG A 104 -24.51 20.38 -3.58
N ILE A 105 -23.93 21.30 -2.79
CA ILE A 105 -24.18 22.74 -2.87
C ILE A 105 -22.86 23.48 -3.12
N LYS A 106 -22.87 24.42 -4.05
CA LYS A 106 -21.74 25.31 -4.39
C LYS A 106 -21.71 26.53 -3.45
N LEU A 107 -21.52 26.32 -2.15
CA LEU A 107 -21.41 27.38 -1.14
C LEU A 107 -19.97 27.52 -0.64
N THR A 108 -19.31 28.66 -0.84
CA THR A 108 -17.92 28.86 -0.40
C THR A 108 -17.81 29.44 1.02
N LYS A 109 -16.62 29.38 1.61
CA LYS A 109 -16.35 29.96 2.95
C LYS A 109 -16.50 31.49 2.91
N GLU A 110 -16.05 32.10 1.83
CA GLU A 110 -16.06 33.55 1.60
C GLU A 110 -17.49 34.08 1.55
N GLN A 111 -18.41 33.35 0.92
CA GLN A 111 -19.83 33.72 0.88
C GLN A 111 -20.45 33.74 2.29
N ILE A 112 -20.11 32.76 3.14
CA ILE A 112 -20.61 32.71 4.53
C ILE A 112 -19.98 33.84 5.37
N LEU A 113 -18.68 34.11 5.20
CA LEU A 113 -18.00 35.17 5.93
C LEU A 113 -18.53 36.55 5.55
N LYS A 114 -18.79 36.80 4.27
CA LYS A 114 -19.42 38.05 3.81
C LYS A 114 -20.76 38.29 4.50
N LEU A 115 -21.62 37.27 4.53
CA LEU A 115 -22.93 37.37 5.18
C LEU A 115 -22.83 37.58 6.69
N LYS A 116 -21.82 36.99 7.35
CA LYS A 116 -21.54 37.24 8.77
C LYS A 116 -21.08 38.66 9.06
N THR A 117 -20.40 39.31 8.13
CA THR A 117 -20.02 40.72 8.26
C THR A 117 -21.23 41.63 8.11
N GLU A 118 -22.13 41.33 7.17
CA GLU A 118 -23.38 42.07 6.95
C GLU A 118 -24.41 41.85 8.08
N HIS A 119 -24.40 40.65 8.67
CA HIS A 119 -25.30 40.27 9.77
C HIS A 119 -24.52 39.63 10.94
N PRO A 120 -23.85 40.44 11.79
CA PRO A 120 -23.04 39.93 12.90
C PRO A 120 -23.82 39.17 13.98
N ASP A 121 -25.13 39.40 14.07
CA ASP A 121 -26.04 38.74 15.03
C ASP A 121 -26.50 37.35 14.55
N TRP A 122 -26.19 36.96 13.32
CA TRP A 122 -26.65 35.68 12.78
C TRP A 122 -25.80 34.51 13.26
N ASN A 123 -26.46 33.60 13.96
CA ASN A 123 -25.88 32.31 14.33
C ASN A 123 -25.94 31.31 13.15
N ARG A 124 -25.35 30.11 13.35
CA ARG A 124 -25.28 29.07 12.31
C ARG A 124 -26.66 28.62 11.77
N TYR A 125 -27.72 28.73 12.57
CA TYR A 125 -29.07 28.34 12.18
C TYR A 125 -29.63 29.29 11.12
N LYS A 126 -29.56 30.60 11.39
CA LYS A 126 -29.99 31.63 10.43
C LYS A 126 -29.19 31.58 9.12
N LEU A 127 -27.88 31.32 9.22
CA LEU A 127 -27.03 31.14 8.04
C LEU A 127 -27.45 29.90 7.23
N ALA A 128 -27.72 28.79 7.89
CA ALA A 128 -28.15 27.54 7.25
C ALA A 128 -29.50 27.71 6.53
N GLU A 129 -30.46 28.37 7.18
CA GLU A 129 -31.76 28.72 6.61
C GLU A 129 -31.60 29.62 5.38
N HIS A 130 -30.80 30.69 5.48
CA HIS A 130 -30.55 31.61 4.37
C HIS A 130 -29.96 30.91 3.13
N PHE A 131 -29.00 30.00 3.33
CA PHE A 131 -28.36 29.27 2.23
C PHE A 131 -29.11 27.99 1.82
N GLY A 132 -30.25 27.68 2.44
CA GLY A 132 -31.03 26.48 2.16
C GLY A 132 -30.24 25.18 2.37
N CYS A 133 -29.36 25.15 3.37
CA CYS A 133 -28.51 23.99 3.67
C CYS A 133 -28.56 23.60 5.15
N SER A 134 -27.93 22.49 5.52
CA SER A 134 -27.84 22.09 6.93
C SER A 134 -26.83 22.96 7.71
N GLU A 135 -27.03 23.10 9.02
CA GLU A 135 -26.02 23.70 9.91
C GLU A 135 -24.65 23.04 9.78
N GLN A 136 -24.64 21.72 9.58
CA GLN A 136 -23.43 20.94 9.36
C GLN A 136 -22.71 21.37 8.08
N THR A 137 -23.43 21.81 7.05
CA THR A 137 -22.82 22.35 5.83
C THR A 137 -22.14 23.68 6.13
N ILE A 138 -22.79 24.59 6.86
CA ILE A 138 -22.20 25.87 7.28
C ILE A 138 -20.94 25.64 8.11
N ASP A 139 -21.02 24.78 9.12
CA ASP A 139 -19.91 24.47 10.02
C ASP A 139 -18.72 23.87 9.26
N ARG A 140 -18.97 22.92 8.34
CA ARG A 140 -17.93 22.31 7.51
C ARG A 140 -17.22 23.32 6.59
N ARG A 141 -17.93 24.33 6.06
CA ARG A 141 -17.32 25.37 5.23
C ARG A 141 -16.47 26.35 6.03
N LEU A 142 -16.85 26.64 7.27
CA LEU A 142 -16.12 27.56 8.13
C LEU A 142 -14.89 26.89 8.77
N ASN A 143 -15.08 25.68 9.32
CA ASN A 143 -14.16 25.02 10.23
C ASN A 143 -13.51 23.75 9.64
N GLY A 144 -13.94 23.28 8.47
CA GLY A 144 -13.46 22.03 7.87
C GLY A 144 -14.14 20.79 8.48
N ASN A 145 -13.49 19.63 8.37
CA ASN A 145 -14.07 18.38 8.88
C ASN A 145 -13.81 18.21 10.39
N ASN A 146 -14.88 18.02 11.15
CA ASN A 146 -14.81 17.70 12.57
C ASN A 146 -14.62 16.20 12.84
N ILE A 147 -13.96 15.87 13.95
CA ILE A 147 -13.79 14.49 14.48
C ILE A 147 -15.17 13.78 14.65
N ARG A 148 -16.22 14.55 14.94
CA ARG A 148 -17.59 14.02 15.13
C ARG A 148 -18.25 13.46 13.87
N GLY A 149 -17.78 13.83 12.67
CA GLY A 149 -18.26 13.32 11.38
C GLY A 149 -17.39 12.20 10.79
N GLY A 150 -16.53 11.62 11.62
CA GLY A 150 -15.56 10.61 11.25
C GLY A 150 -16.17 9.27 10.81
N LYS A 151 -15.35 8.40 10.21
CA LYS A 151 -15.77 7.03 9.88
C LYS A 151 -15.95 6.24 11.19
N TYR A 152 -17.00 5.42 11.29
CA TYR A 152 -17.19 4.55 12.46
C TYR A 152 -16.20 3.38 12.50
N GLN A 153 -15.83 2.89 11.31
CA GLN A 153 -14.92 1.76 11.15
C GLN A 153 -13.45 2.15 11.45
N PRO A 154 -12.67 1.24 12.05
CA PRO A 154 -11.22 1.40 12.18
C PRO A 154 -10.59 1.72 10.83
N GLN A 155 -9.65 2.67 10.81
CA GLN A 155 -8.94 3.01 9.58
C GLN A 155 -7.82 2.00 9.32
N THR A 156 -7.38 1.89 8.07
CA THR A 156 -6.30 0.98 7.66
C THR A 156 -5.05 1.77 7.32
N ARG A 157 -3.90 1.32 7.83
CA ARG A 157 -2.61 1.86 7.38
C ARG A 157 -2.28 1.29 6.01
N VAL A 158 -1.59 2.12 5.24
CA VAL A 158 -0.89 1.69 4.03
C VAL A 158 0.51 1.30 4.46
N LEU A 159 0.91 0.08 4.16
CA LEU A 159 2.30 -0.33 4.29
C LEU A 159 2.99 -0.14 2.93
N ILE A 160 4.00 0.72 2.90
CA ILE A 160 4.82 0.93 1.70
C ILE A 160 5.79 -0.24 1.57
N VAL A 161 5.59 -1.06 0.54
CA VAL A 161 6.32 -2.31 0.38
C VAL A 161 7.64 -2.09 -0.36
N GLY A 162 7.71 -1.10 -1.24
CA GLY A 162 8.91 -0.78 -2.01
C GLY A 162 10.13 -0.54 -1.12
N GLY A 163 10.00 0.31 -0.10
CA GLY A 163 11.11 0.60 0.82
C GLY A 163 11.54 -0.61 1.65
N MET A 164 10.61 -1.50 2.00
CA MET A 164 10.92 -2.75 2.70
C MET A 164 11.74 -3.70 1.82
N ILE A 165 11.38 -3.82 0.54
CA ILE A 165 12.13 -4.65 -0.42
C ILE A 165 13.52 -4.07 -0.69
N GLU A 166 13.61 -2.75 -0.84
CA GLU A 166 14.89 -2.07 -0.99
C GLU A 166 15.80 -2.34 0.20
N GLU A 167 15.29 -2.20 1.43
CA GLU A 167 16.04 -2.52 2.65
C GLU A 167 16.48 -3.99 2.67
N MET A 168 15.60 -4.94 2.31
CA MET A 168 15.96 -6.35 2.21
C MET A 168 17.07 -6.60 1.18
N ALA A 169 17.03 -5.91 0.04
CA ALA A 169 18.03 -6.04 -1.02
C ALA A 169 19.37 -5.38 -0.67
N MET A 170 19.36 -4.31 0.12
CA MET A 170 20.58 -3.64 0.59
C MET A 170 21.26 -4.38 1.74
N ASN A 171 20.49 -5.14 2.53
CA ASN A 171 20.97 -5.91 3.68
C ASN A 171 21.22 -7.39 3.33
N VAL A 172 21.40 -7.74 2.05
CA VAL A 172 21.78 -9.10 1.68
C VAL A 172 23.19 -9.37 2.22
N GLU A 173 23.31 -10.31 3.15
CA GLU A 173 24.60 -10.75 3.67
C GLU A 173 25.24 -11.77 2.71
N LEU A 174 26.55 -11.61 2.46
CA LEU A 174 27.40 -12.52 1.70
C LEU A 174 27.81 -13.74 2.55
#